data_AF-A0A4Y2URY7-F1
#
_entry.id   AF-A0A4Y2URY7-F1
#
_cell.length_a   1.000
_cell.length_b   1.000
_cell.length_c   1.000
_cell.angle_alpha   90.00
_cell.angle_beta   90.00
_cell.angle_gamma   90.00
#
_symmetry.space_group_name_H-M   'P 1'
#
loop_
_entity.id
_entity.type
_entity.pdbx_description
1 polymer ?
#
loop_
_entity_poly.entity_id
_entity_poly.type
_entity_poly.pdbx_seq_one_letter_code
_entity_poly.pdbx_strand_id
1 'polypeptide(L)'
;MDDLTIHGVLGKSIAHVYTMAFQKRGLPHAHILIVLRADDKFSTSEHTHRFVCAEIPSSIENPRLHEIENPGALCMEAGQCKKMFPREFRTEATMNESGYPSYRRRPSDTALVRGREMDNRFVVPYNPYLLLKYNAHINVEV
;
A
#
# COMPACT_ATOMS: atom_id res chain seq x y z
N MET A 1 -10.66 -8.27 -11.99
CA MET A 1 -11.65 -7.43 -11.29
C MET A 1 -12.50 -8.23 -10.31
N ASP A 2 -12.84 -9.47 -10.64
CA ASP A 2 -13.68 -10.37 -9.82
C ASP A 2 -13.26 -10.48 -8.35
N ASP A 3 -11.97 -10.52 -8.04
CA ASP A 3 -11.52 -10.53 -6.64
C ASP A 3 -12.00 -9.32 -5.84
N LEU A 4 -12.02 -8.16 -6.48
CA LEU A 4 -12.40 -6.89 -5.87
C LEU A 4 -13.91 -6.68 -5.89
N THR A 5 -14.61 -7.18 -6.92
CA THR A 5 -16.02 -6.87 -7.17
C THR A 5 -16.99 -8.02 -6.88
N ILE A 6 -16.54 -9.27 -6.99
CA ILE A 6 -17.35 -10.49 -6.79
C ILE A 6 -16.95 -11.20 -5.49
N HIS A 7 -15.65 -11.47 -5.31
CA HIS A 7 -15.16 -12.19 -4.13
C HIS A 7 -15.01 -11.30 -2.89
N GLY A 8 -15.09 -9.98 -3.06
CA GLY A 8 -15.08 -9.03 -1.96
C GLY A 8 -13.80 -9.09 -1.11
N VAL A 9 -12.64 -9.25 -1.74
CA VAL A 9 -11.34 -9.34 -1.05
C VAL A 9 -11.08 -8.14 -0.14
N LEU A 10 -11.60 -6.97 -0.48
CA LEU A 10 -11.52 -5.73 0.32
C LEU A 10 -12.86 -5.36 0.98
N GLY A 11 -13.85 -6.26 0.98
CA GLY A 11 -15.23 -5.99 1.35
C GLY A 11 -16.19 -5.92 0.16
N LYS A 12 -17.50 -5.80 0.42
CA LYS A 12 -18.52 -5.76 -0.63
C LYS A 12 -18.47 -4.44 -1.41
N SER A 13 -18.07 -4.51 -2.68
CA SER A 13 -18.13 -3.38 -3.62
C SER A 13 -19.57 -3.08 -4.03
N ILE A 14 -19.93 -1.79 -4.05
CA ILE A 14 -21.20 -1.28 -4.58
C ILE A 14 -21.01 -0.49 -5.89
N ALA A 15 -19.81 0.03 -6.12
CA ALA A 15 -19.41 0.64 -7.39
C ALA A 15 -17.89 0.55 -7.55
N HIS A 16 -17.41 0.66 -8.79
CA HIS A 16 -16.00 0.76 -9.09
C HIS A 16 -15.78 1.56 -10.38
N VAL A 17 -14.64 2.22 -10.47
CA VAL A 17 -14.16 2.90 -11.67
C VAL A 17 -12.69 2.52 -11.83
N TYR A 18 -12.26 2.23 -13.04
CA TYR A 18 -10.84 2.03 -13.31
C TYR A 18 -10.41 2.74 -14.58
N THR A 19 -9.15 3.16 -14.60
CA THR A 19 -8.49 3.70 -15.78
C THR A 19 -7.20 2.93 -16.01
N MET A 20 -6.85 2.74 -17.29
CA MET A 20 -5.58 2.16 -17.69
C MET A 20 -4.72 3.27 -18.31
N ALA A 21 -3.53 3.46 -17.77
CA ALA A 21 -2.55 4.43 -18.26
C ALA A 21 -1.30 3.69 -18.72
N PHE A 22 -0.78 4.06 -19.89
CA PHE A 22 0.49 3.52 -20.39
C PHE A 22 1.61 4.45 -19.94
N GLN A 23 2.44 3.99 -19.02
CA GLN A 23 3.61 4.77 -18.57
C GLN A 23 4.69 4.80 -19.66
N LYS A 24 5.69 5.69 -19.53
CA LYS A 24 6.77 5.95 -20.52
C LYS A 24 7.56 4.71 -20.99
N ARG A 25 7.34 3.54 -20.42
CA ARG A 25 7.98 2.25 -20.76
C ARG A 25 6.99 1.20 -21.30
N GLY A 26 5.78 1.60 -21.69
CA GLY A 26 4.81 0.76 -22.42
C GLY A 26 4.01 -0.23 -21.57
N LEU A 27 4.34 -0.44 -20.30
CA LEU A 27 3.55 -1.29 -19.42
C LEU A 27 2.25 -0.59 -19.00
N PRO A 28 1.11 -1.28 -19.06
CA PRO A 28 -0.15 -0.75 -18.57
C PRO A 28 -0.13 -0.65 -17.04
N HIS A 29 -0.54 0.51 -16.53
CA HIS A 29 -0.77 0.79 -15.12
C HIS A 29 -2.25 1.03 -14.91
N ALA A 30 -2.85 0.37 -13.91
CA ALA A 30 -4.26 0.55 -13.60
C ALA A 30 -4.42 1.43 -12.35
N HIS A 31 -5.30 2.42 -12.41
CA HIS A 31 -5.86 3.06 -11.23
C HIS A 31 -7.27 2.52 -11.04
N ILE A 32 -7.56 1.95 -9.86
CA ILE A 32 -8.84 1.33 -9.56
C ILE A 32 -9.40 2.02 -8.31
N LEU A 33 -10.55 2.68 -8.45
CA LEU A 33 -11.33 3.22 -7.35
C LEU A 33 -12.48 2.25 -7.06
N ILE A 34 -12.63 1.86 -5.80
CA ILE A 34 -13.70 0.95 -5.33
C ILE A 34 -14.50 1.67 -4.27
N VAL A 35 -15.81 1.71 -4.45
CA VAL A 35 -16.75 2.16 -3.42
C VAL A 35 -17.30 0.93 -2.71
N LEU A 36 -17.04 0.85 -1.40
CA LEU A 36 -17.50 -0.24 -0.54
C LEU A 36 -18.85 0.10 0.11
N ARG A 37 -19.63 -0.94 0.42
CA ARG A 37 -20.82 -0.82 1.29
C ARG A 37 -20.41 -0.22 2.64
N ALA A 38 -21.29 0.55 3.26
CA ALA A 38 -21.01 1.24 4.53
C ALA A 38 -20.45 0.32 5.63
N ASP A 39 -21.02 -0.88 5.78
CA ASP A 39 -20.62 -1.88 6.78
C ASP A 39 -19.23 -2.48 6.50
N ASP A 40 -18.77 -2.43 5.25
CA ASP A 40 -17.50 -2.97 4.79
C ASP A 40 -16.40 -1.88 4.70
N LYS A 41 -16.72 -0.62 5.00
CA LYS A 41 -15.73 0.47 4.98
C LYS A 41 -14.67 0.26 6.06
N PHE A 42 -13.46 0.72 5.76
CA PHE A 42 -12.33 0.75 6.70
C PHE A 42 -12.47 1.88 7.74
N SER A 43 -13.59 1.89 8.46
CA SER A 43 -13.95 2.96 9.39
C SER A 43 -13.18 2.92 10.71
N THR A 44 -12.40 1.86 10.95
CA THR A 44 -11.60 1.67 12.16
C THR A 44 -10.13 1.43 11.83
N SER A 45 -9.27 1.74 12.79
CA SER A 45 -7.83 1.46 12.73
C SER A 45 -7.53 -0.02 12.52
N GLU A 46 -8.27 -0.89 13.22
CA GLU A 46 -8.15 -2.34 13.12
C GLU A 46 -8.53 -2.85 11.73
N HIS A 47 -9.67 -2.39 11.18
CA HIS A 47 -10.05 -2.73 9.82
C HIS A 47 -9.00 -2.28 8.81
N THR A 48 -8.51 -1.03 8.93
CA THR A 48 -7.46 -0.54 8.03
C THR A 48 -6.20 -1.39 8.13
N HIS A 49 -5.74 -1.70 9.34
CA HIS A 49 -4.54 -2.48 9.57
C HIS A 49 -4.63 -3.90 9.01
N ARG A 50 -5.81 -4.53 9.08
CA ARG A 50 -6.04 -5.87 8.56
C ARG A 50 -5.81 -5.98 7.05
N PHE A 51 -6.13 -4.92 6.30
CA PHE A 51 -6.10 -4.95 4.84
C PHE A 51 -4.98 -4.11 4.23
N VAL A 52 -4.43 -3.14 4.96
CA VAL A 52 -3.38 -2.26 4.47
C VAL A 52 -2.18 -2.29 5.41
N CYS A 53 -1.03 -2.62 4.83
CA CYS A 53 0.27 -2.60 5.49
C CYS A 53 1.13 -1.48 4.90
N ALA A 54 1.92 -0.82 5.73
CA ALA A 54 2.89 0.17 5.30
C ALA A 54 4.25 -0.06 5.97
N GLU A 55 4.60 -1.34 6.17
CA GLU A 55 5.84 -1.82 6.79
C GLU A 55 6.58 -2.74 5.83
N ILE A 56 7.92 -2.73 5.90
CA ILE A 56 8.80 -3.63 5.15
C ILE A 56 8.48 -5.06 5.59
N PRO A 57 8.12 -5.97 4.67
CA PRO A 57 7.89 -7.37 5.02
C PRO A 57 9.15 -8.01 5.59
N SER A 58 9.00 -8.94 6.55
CA SER A 58 10.11 -9.74 7.06
C SER A 58 10.69 -10.64 5.95
N SER A 59 12.00 -10.56 5.73
CA SER A 59 12.72 -11.42 4.77
C SER A 59 12.79 -12.88 5.22
N ILE A 60 12.52 -13.16 6.51
CA ILE A 60 12.53 -14.51 7.08
C ILE A 60 11.12 -15.09 7.12
N GLU A 61 10.16 -14.34 7.66
CA GLU A 61 8.79 -14.85 7.83
C GLU A 61 8.00 -14.80 6.52
N ASN A 62 8.24 -13.80 5.68
CA ASN A 62 7.51 -13.57 4.43
C ASN A 62 8.46 -13.23 3.27
N PRO A 63 9.41 -14.12 2.90
CA PRO A 63 10.44 -13.86 1.90
C PRO A 63 9.86 -13.44 0.54
N ARG A 64 8.78 -14.08 0.09
CA ARG A 64 8.11 -13.73 -1.17
C ARG A 64 7.53 -12.32 -1.16
N LEU A 65 6.90 -11.92 -0.06
CA LEU A 65 6.34 -10.58 0.06
C LEU A 65 7.48 -9.54 0.11
N HIS A 66 8.57 -9.86 0.80
CA HIS A 66 9.77 -9.03 0.87
C HIS A 66 10.42 -8.81 -0.51
N GLU A 67 10.45 -9.85 -1.36
CA GLU A 67 10.95 -9.75 -2.73
C GLU A 67 10.07 -8.84 -3.62
N ILE A 68 8.75 -8.94 -3.49
CA ILE A 68 7.79 -8.14 -4.28
C ILE A 68 7.79 -6.67 -3.86
N GLU A 69 7.80 -6.40 -2.55
CA GLU A 69 7.81 -5.04 -1.97
C GLU A 69 9.19 -4.37 -2.03
N ASN A 70 10.20 -5.02 -2.62
CA ASN A 70 11.55 -4.48 -2.68
C ASN A 70 11.51 -3.02 -3.19
N PRO A 71 11.82 -2.00 -2.35
CA PRO A 71 11.48 -0.60 -2.60
C PRO A 71 12.32 0.06 -3.71
N GLY A 72 12.59 -0.61 -4.81
CA GLY A 72 13.44 -0.13 -5.90
C GLY A 72 12.93 1.12 -6.63
N ALA A 73 11.85 1.78 -6.21
CA ALA A 73 11.33 3.00 -6.80
C ALA A 73 11.46 4.20 -5.83
N LEU A 74 12.60 4.88 -5.88
CA LEU A 74 12.78 6.14 -5.16
C LEU A 74 12.00 7.26 -5.86
N CYS A 75 10.98 7.80 -5.19
CA CYS A 75 10.21 8.99 -5.64
C CYS A 75 10.96 10.31 -5.34
N MET A 76 12.30 10.30 -5.38
CA MET A 76 13.15 11.40 -4.92
C MET A 76 13.58 12.28 -6.08
N GLU A 77 13.28 13.58 -5.99
CA GLU A 77 13.72 14.61 -6.92
C GLU A 77 14.37 15.74 -6.10
N ALA A 78 15.61 16.12 -6.43
CA ALA A 78 16.39 17.10 -5.65
C ALA A 78 16.49 16.80 -4.13
N GLY A 79 16.51 15.52 -3.76
CA GLY A 79 16.61 15.11 -2.35
C GLY A 79 15.30 15.15 -1.56
N GLN A 80 14.19 15.53 -2.19
CA GLN A 80 12.85 15.52 -1.57
C GLN A 80 11.93 14.55 -2.32
N CYS A 81 11.07 13.87 -1.57
CA CYS A 81 10.04 13.05 -2.17
C CYS A 81 8.81 13.89 -2.50
N LYS A 82 8.40 13.92 -3.78
CA LYS A 82 7.16 14.61 -4.20
C LYS A 82 5.90 14.07 -3.50
N LYS A 83 5.95 12.82 -2.99
CA LYS A 83 4.87 12.15 -2.26
C LYS A 83 4.95 12.30 -0.73
N MET A 84 5.74 13.27 -0.23
CA MET A 84 5.87 13.59 1.19
C MET A 84 6.39 12.42 2.05
N PHE A 85 7.32 11.64 1.50
CA PHE A 85 8.09 10.68 2.28
C PHE A 85 9.39 11.33 2.80
N PRO A 86 9.89 10.94 3.99
CA PRO A 86 9.36 9.91 4.91
C PRO A 86 8.06 10.33 5.63
N ARG A 87 7.18 9.37 5.88
CA ARG A 87 6.01 9.54 6.77
C ARG A 87 6.45 9.39 8.24
N GLU A 88 5.61 9.83 9.18
CA GLU A 88 5.88 9.63 10.61
C GLU A 88 5.74 8.16 11.02
N PHE A 89 6.50 7.73 12.02
CA PHE A 89 6.24 6.46 12.68
C PHE A 89 4.94 6.51 13.47
N ARG A 90 4.18 5.42 13.43
CA ARG A 90 2.96 5.23 14.21
C ARG A 90 2.80 3.79 14.64
N THR A 91 2.42 3.59 15.89
CA THR A 91 2.18 2.25 16.47
C THR A 91 0.82 1.68 16.08
N GLU A 92 -0.10 2.52 15.61
CA GLU A 92 -1.44 2.13 15.15
C GLU A 92 -1.89 2.97 13.96
N ALA A 93 -2.91 2.49 13.24
CA ALA A 93 -3.57 3.28 12.22
C ALA A 93 -4.54 4.27 12.89
N THR A 94 -4.69 5.48 12.37
CA THR A 94 -5.60 6.49 12.93
C THR A 94 -6.28 7.25 11.80
N MET A 95 -7.58 7.51 11.91
CA MET A 95 -8.26 8.42 10.98
C MET A 95 -7.94 9.87 11.34
N ASN A 96 -7.55 10.68 10.35
CA ASN A 96 -7.38 12.12 10.56
C ASN A 96 -8.72 12.87 10.43
N GLU A 97 -8.73 14.14 10.80
CA GLU A 97 -9.92 15.02 10.73
C GLU A 97 -10.48 15.17 9.31
N SER A 98 -9.64 14.95 8.30
CA SER A 98 -10.02 14.98 6.88
C SER A 98 -10.58 13.64 6.36
N GLY A 99 -10.71 12.62 7.23
CA GLY A 99 -11.25 11.32 6.88
C GLY A 99 -10.26 10.37 6.20
N TYR A 100 -8.97 10.70 6.13
CA TYR A 100 -7.93 9.83 5.58
C TYR A 100 -7.21 9.05 6.69
N PRO A 101 -6.93 7.75 6.48
CA PRO A 101 -6.16 6.98 7.43
C PRO A 101 -4.68 7.34 7.36
N SER A 102 -4.10 7.55 8.53
CA SER A 102 -2.67 7.45 8.75
C SER A 102 -2.34 6.01 9.09
N TYR A 103 -1.48 5.37 8.30
CA TYR A 103 -1.16 3.95 8.48
C TYR A 103 -0.14 3.71 9.59
N ARG A 104 -0.24 2.54 10.21
CA ARG A 104 0.72 2.00 11.17
C ARG A 104 2.09 1.80 10.50
N ARG A 105 3.14 2.35 11.12
CA ARG A 105 4.54 2.30 10.68
C ARG A 105 5.42 2.20 11.93
N ARG A 106 5.75 1.00 12.41
CA ARG A 106 6.60 0.85 13.60
C ARG A 106 8.07 1.06 13.24
N PRO A 107 8.90 1.56 14.16
CA PRO A 107 10.35 1.43 14.04
C PRO A 107 10.73 -0.05 13.87
N SER A 108 11.60 -0.35 12.91
CA SER A 108 12.14 -1.68 12.65
C SER A 108 13.53 -1.53 12.03
N ASP A 109 14.16 -2.67 11.73
CA ASP A 109 15.37 -2.70 10.91
C ASP A 109 15.15 -2.01 9.55
N THR A 110 16.24 -1.48 9.01
CA THR A 110 16.28 -0.84 7.71
C THR A 110 16.50 -1.88 6.61
N ALA A 111 16.02 -1.58 5.40
CA ALA A 111 16.38 -2.27 4.18
C ALA A 111 17.28 -1.39 3.32
N LEU A 112 18.30 -1.98 2.69
CA LEU A 112 19.15 -1.27 1.73
C LEU A 112 18.49 -1.26 0.36
N VAL A 113 18.13 -0.06 -0.09
CA VAL A 113 17.39 0.17 -1.33
C VAL A 113 18.21 1.10 -2.21
N ARG A 114 18.75 0.58 -3.33
CA ARG A 114 19.59 1.36 -4.26
C ARG A 114 20.69 2.17 -3.56
N GLY A 115 21.33 1.57 -2.55
CA GLY A 115 22.42 2.21 -1.79
C GLY A 115 21.97 3.21 -0.72
N ARG A 116 20.68 3.23 -0.35
CA ARG A 116 20.16 4.02 0.77
C ARG A 116 19.46 3.12 1.77
N GLU A 117 19.70 3.36 3.06
CA GLU A 117 18.92 2.72 4.11
C GLU A 117 17.52 3.33 4.16
N MET A 118 16.51 2.47 4.11
CA MET A 118 15.11 2.85 4.21
C MET A 118 14.44 2.06 5.31
N ASP A 119 13.60 2.71 6.08
CA ASP A 119 12.75 2.08 7.10
C ASP A 119 11.27 2.16 6.69
N ASN A 120 10.38 1.72 7.58
CA ASN A 120 8.93 1.72 7.39
C ASN A 120 8.34 3.11 7.09
N ARG A 121 9.08 4.21 7.28
CA ARG A 121 8.58 5.55 6.92
C ARG A 121 8.50 5.75 5.42
N PHE A 122 9.22 4.97 4.62
CA PHE A 122 9.32 5.10 3.16
C PHE A 122 8.40 4.16 2.37
N VAL A 123 7.78 3.20 3.06
CA VAL A 123 6.94 2.17 2.41
C VAL A 123 5.62 2.76 1.94
N VAL A 124 5.26 2.51 0.68
CA VAL A 124 3.94 2.88 0.16
C VAL A 124 2.93 1.85 0.67
N PRO A 125 1.74 2.26 1.13
CA PRO A 125 0.79 1.30 1.67
C PRO A 125 0.33 0.28 0.60
N TYR A 126 0.25 -0.99 0.98
CA TYR A 126 -0.07 -2.12 0.11
C TYR A 126 -0.97 -3.14 0.82
N ASN A 127 -1.56 -4.06 0.07
CA ASN A 127 -2.30 -5.19 0.63
C ASN A 127 -1.50 -6.50 0.44
N PRO A 128 -1.00 -7.14 1.51
CA PRO A 128 -0.16 -8.33 1.40
C PRO A 128 -0.77 -9.47 0.55
N TYR A 129 -2.08 -9.67 0.65
CA TYR A 129 -2.80 -10.70 -0.10
C TYR A 129 -2.79 -10.42 -1.61
N LEU A 130 -3.08 -9.18 -2.02
CA LEU A 130 -3.10 -8.80 -3.43
C LEU A 130 -1.70 -8.92 -4.07
N LEU A 131 -0.65 -8.52 -3.35
CA LEU A 131 0.73 -8.64 -3.83
C LEU A 131 1.12 -10.09 -4.07
N LEU A 132 0.87 -10.96 -3.09
CA LEU A 132 1.18 -12.38 -3.20
C LEU A 132 0.34 -13.07 -4.28
N LYS A 133 -0.94 -12.73 -4.40
CA LYS A 133 -1.85 -13.33 -5.38
C LYS A 133 -1.48 -12.97 -6.82
N TYR A 134 -1.15 -11.70 -7.06
CA TYR A 134 -0.88 -11.20 -8.40
C TYR A 134 0.62 -11.13 -8.75
N ASN A 135 1.50 -11.46 -7.79
CA ASN A 135 2.95 -11.36 -7.92
C ASN A 135 3.39 -10.00 -8.52
N ALA A 136 2.78 -8.94 -8.00
CA ALA A 136 2.92 -7.59 -8.53
C ALA A 136 2.88 -6.57 -7.40
N HIS A 137 3.60 -5.46 -7.58
CA HIS A 137 3.59 -4.34 -6.66
C HIS A 137 2.28 -3.53 -6.82
N ILE A 138 1.41 -3.58 -5.81
CA ILE A 138 0.09 -2.95 -5.84
C ILE A 138 -0.05 -2.01 -4.63
N ASN A 139 -0.13 -0.70 -4.91
CA ASN A 139 -0.40 0.28 -3.87
C ASN A 139 -1.89 0.28 -3.54
N VAL A 140 -2.23 0.36 -2.25
CA VAL A 140 -3.61 0.43 -1.77
C VAL A 140 -3.74 1.62 -0.84
N GLU A 141 -4.63 2.55 -1.20
CA GLU A 141 -4.98 3.72 -0.39
C GLU A 141 -6.48 3.66 -0.07
N VAL A 142 -6.85 4.23 1.08
CA VAL A 142 -8.20 4.20 1.66
C VAL A 142 -8.64 5.62 1.96
#